data_AF-A0A1G3CE63-F1
#
_entry.id   AF-A0A1G3CE63-F1
#
_cell.length_a   1.000
_cell.length_b   1.000
_cell.length_c   1.000
_cell.angle_alpha   90.00
_cell.angle_beta   90.00
_cell.angle_gamma   90.00
#
_symmetry.space_group_name_H-M   'P 1'
#
loop_
_entity.id
_entity.type
_entity.pdbx_description
1 polymer ?
#
loop_
_entity_poly.entity_id
_entity_poly.type
_entity_poly.pdbx_seq_one_letter_code
_entity_poly.pdbx_strand_id
1 'polypeptide(L)'
;MNNKRRRLYLLAVLVCVSLLCKGFWDVCYGEPKRNKILPINVAGIELEVELATTFEEQSLGLMYRDKLEENGGMLFVYPRENVLSFWMKDTRMPLSIAFIKADGRIIQIESMKPY
;
A
#
# COMPACT_ATOMS: atom_id res chain seq x y z
N MET A 1 -6.51 3.09 59.21
CA MET A 1 -7.48 2.33 58.40
C MET A 1 -7.59 2.83 56.93
N ASN A 2 -6.54 3.43 56.35
CA ASN A 2 -6.61 4.20 55.08
C ASN A 2 -5.88 3.55 53.88
N ASN A 3 -5.13 2.47 54.11
CA ASN A 3 -4.24 1.87 53.09
C ASN A 3 -4.97 0.90 52.15
N LYS A 4 -6.05 0.24 52.62
CA LYS A 4 -6.87 -0.66 51.78
C LYS A 4 -7.71 0.13 50.76
N ARG A 5 -8.29 1.26 51.15
CA ARG A 5 -9.05 2.15 50.25
C ARG A 5 -8.13 2.81 49.22
N ARG A 6 -6.95 3.30 49.63
CA ARG A 6 -5.91 3.80 48.71
C ARG A 6 -5.44 2.74 47.70
N ARG A 7 -5.19 1.51 48.15
CA ARG A 7 -4.85 0.39 47.26
C ARG A 7 -5.96 0.07 46.27
N LEU A 8 -7.23 0.14 46.70
CA LEU A 8 -8.37 -0.09 45.81
C LEU A 8 -8.50 1.00 44.73
N TYR A 9 -8.31 2.27 45.10
CA TYR A 9 -8.29 3.38 44.12
C TYR A 9 -7.10 3.29 43.15
N LEU A 10 -5.91 2.94 43.63
CA LEU A 10 -4.73 2.78 42.78
C LEU A 10 -4.91 1.65 41.76
N LEU A 11 -5.51 0.54 42.16
CA LEU A 11 -5.83 -0.57 41.25
C LEU A 11 -6.91 -0.16 40.23
N ALA A 12 -7.95 0.56 40.64
CA ALA A 12 -9.00 1.03 39.73
C ALA A 12 -8.48 2.01 38.66
N VAL A 13 -7.59 2.93 39.04
CA VAL A 13 -6.97 3.88 38.09
C VAL A 13 -6.05 3.16 37.10
N LEU A 14 -5.24 2.20 37.55
CA LEU A 14 -4.39 1.38 36.67
C LEU A 14 -5.21 0.58 35.65
N VAL A 15 -6.35 0.03 36.06
CA VAL A 15 -7.27 -0.68 35.16
C VAL A 15 -7.90 0.27 34.13
N CYS A 16 -8.33 1.47 34.53
CA CYS A 16 -8.85 2.46 33.56
C CYS A 16 -7.79 2.96 32.58
N VAL A 17 -6.55 3.21 33.03
CA VAL A 17 -5.45 3.66 32.16
C VAL A 17 -5.07 2.58 31.15
N SER A 18 -5.03 1.32 31.56
CA SER A 18 -4.78 0.20 30.63
C SER A 18 -5.91 -0.04 29.63
N LEU A 19 -7.17 0.17 30.02
CA LEU A 19 -8.32 0.10 29.12
C LEU A 19 -8.33 1.25 28.09
N LEU A 20 -7.92 2.46 28.50
CA LEU A 20 -7.73 3.60 27.60
C LEU A 20 -6.55 3.42 26.64
N CYS A 21 -5.47 2.75 27.07
CA CYS A 21 -4.31 2.44 26.22
C CYS A 21 -4.62 1.45 25.09
N LYS A 22 -5.48 0.44 25.33
CA LYS A 22 -5.83 -0.54 24.30
C LYS A 22 -6.62 0.09 23.15
N GLY A 23 -7.61 0.91 23.46
CA GLY A 23 -8.41 1.60 22.44
C GLY A 23 -7.62 2.63 21.63
N PHE A 24 -6.50 3.14 22.16
CA PHE A 24 -5.64 4.09 21.46
C PHE A 24 -4.64 3.39 20.52
N TRP A 25 -4.22 2.16 20.83
CA TRP A 25 -3.24 1.43 20.03
C TRP A 25 -3.78 1.06 18.64
N ASP A 26 -5.04 0.62 18.54
CA ASP A 26 -5.67 0.24 17.28
C ASP A 26 -5.89 1.44 16.33
N VAL A 27 -6.05 2.65 16.87
CA VAL A 27 -6.20 3.89 16.07
C VAL A 27 -4.87 4.33 15.46
N CYS A 28 -3.74 4.04 16.12
CA CYS A 28 -2.42 4.46 15.69
C CYS A 28 -1.66 3.42 14.85
N TYR A 29 -1.98 2.13 14.99
CA TYR A 29 -1.29 1.03 14.32
C TYR A 29 -2.26 0.21 13.46
N GLY A 30 -2.86 0.85 12.46
CA GLY A 30 -3.55 0.11 11.41
C GLY A 30 -2.56 -0.83 10.70
N GLU A 31 -2.90 -2.12 10.61
CA GLU A 31 -2.13 -3.10 9.83
C GLU A 31 -1.92 -2.56 8.39
N PRO A 32 -0.68 -2.63 7.84
CA PRO A 32 -0.44 -2.19 6.47
C PRO A 32 -1.31 -3.03 5.53
N LYS A 33 -2.25 -2.37 4.85
CA LYS A 33 -3.08 -3.01 3.81
C LYS A 33 -2.15 -3.60 2.76
N ARG A 34 -2.07 -4.93 2.70
CA ARG A 34 -1.33 -5.62 1.65
C ARG A 34 -2.18 -5.56 0.37
N ASN A 35 -1.62 -5.03 -0.72
CA ASN A 35 -2.31 -4.99 -2.00
C ASN A 35 -2.63 -6.42 -2.49
N LYS A 36 -3.76 -6.57 -3.18
CA LYS A 36 -4.15 -7.85 -3.77
C LYS A 36 -3.25 -8.15 -4.97
N ILE A 37 -2.60 -9.31 -4.96
CA ILE A 37 -1.81 -9.83 -6.08
C ILE A 37 -2.72 -10.65 -6.99
N LEU A 38 -2.64 -10.42 -8.29
CA LEU A 38 -3.39 -11.14 -9.31
C LEU A 38 -2.45 -11.59 -10.44
N PRO A 39 -2.56 -12.85 -10.89
CA PRO A 39 -1.87 -13.29 -12.09
C PRO A 39 -2.58 -12.70 -13.33
N ILE A 40 -1.80 -12.16 -14.26
CA ILE A 40 -2.26 -11.70 -15.57
C ILE A 40 -1.37 -12.28 -16.67
N ASN A 41 -1.89 -12.37 -17.89
CA ASN A 41 -1.11 -12.76 -19.06
C ASN A 41 -0.94 -11.54 -19.98
N VAL A 42 0.30 -11.21 -20.32
CA VAL A 42 0.63 -10.13 -21.27
C VAL A 42 1.45 -10.74 -22.40
N ALA A 43 0.85 -10.84 -23.58
CA ALA A 43 1.49 -11.40 -24.78
C ALA A 43 2.13 -12.80 -24.56
N GLY A 44 1.50 -13.66 -23.76
CA GLY A 44 2.01 -15.00 -23.45
C GLY A 44 2.91 -15.08 -22.21
N ILE A 45 3.26 -13.95 -21.60
CA ILE A 45 4.06 -13.89 -20.38
C ILE A 45 3.13 -13.78 -19.17
N GLU A 46 3.29 -14.67 -18.19
CA GLU A 46 2.57 -14.58 -16.92
C GLU A 46 3.25 -13.59 -15.97
N LEU A 47 2.48 -12.63 -15.47
CA LEU A 47 2.93 -11.62 -14.52
C LEU A 47 2.07 -11.67 -13.26
N GLU A 48 2.70 -11.52 -12.10
CA GLU A 48 2.04 -11.33 -10.82
C GLU A 48 1.97 -9.83 -10.50
N VAL A 49 0.77 -9.25 -10.57
CA VAL A 49 0.59 -7.81 -10.40
C VAL A 49 -0.18 -7.48 -9.14
N GLU A 50 0.31 -6.50 -8.39
CA GLU A 50 -0.44 -5.85 -7.33
C GLU A 50 -1.45 -4.86 -7.90
N LEU A 51 -2.67 -4.83 -7.38
CA LEU A 51 -3.67 -3.84 -7.79
C LEU A 51 -3.51 -2.53 -7.01
N ALA A 52 -3.46 -1.42 -7.75
CA ALA A 52 -3.60 -0.06 -7.23
C ALA A 52 -4.90 0.56 -7.73
N THR A 53 -5.92 0.57 -6.86
CA THR A 53 -7.29 0.98 -7.17
C THR A 53 -7.70 2.27 -6.47
N THR A 54 -7.11 2.59 -5.32
CA THR A 54 -7.35 3.86 -4.63
C THR A 54 -6.34 4.92 -5.06
N PHE A 55 -6.68 6.19 -4.85
CA PHE A 55 -5.75 7.29 -5.09
C PHE A 55 -4.49 7.18 -4.21
N GLU A 56 -4.61 6.70 -2.96
CA GLU A 56 -3.43 6.50 -2.10
C GLU A 56 -2.52 5.39 -2.66
N GLU A 57 -3.10 4.26 -3.09
CA GLU A 57 -2.33 3.15 -3.68
C GLU A 57 -1.63 3.59 -4.98
N GLN A 58 -2.34 4.33 -5.84
CA GLN A 58 -1.81 4.83 -7.11
C GLN A 58 -0.72 5.89 -6.92
N SER A 59 -0.90 6.79 -5.95
CA SER A 59 0.09 7.84 -5.67
C SER A 59 1.36 7.27 -5.04
N LEU A 60 1.24 6.23 -4.20
CA LEU A 60 2.39 5.52 -3.63
C LEU A 60 3.11 4.66 -4.67
N GLY A 61 2.37 3.91 -5.49
CA GLY A 61 2.94 3.03 -6.50
C GLY A 61 3.98 2.06 -5.93
N LEU A 62 5.15 2.01 -6.56
CA LEU A 62 6.28 1.17 -6.15
C LEU A 62 7.35 1.94 -5.34
N MET A 63 6.98 3.06 -4.72
CA MET A 63 7.84 3.83 -3.82
C MET A 63 8.45 2.96 -2.72
N TYR A 64 9.68 3.29 -2.34
CA TYR A 64 10.42 2.70 -1.21
C TYR A 64 10.74 1.21 -1.33
N ARG A 65 10.44 0.58 -2.47
CA ARG A 65 10.84 -0.81 -2.71
C ARG A 65 12.31 -0.87 -3.09
N ASP A 66 12.96 -1.93 -2.61
CA ASP A 66 14.36 -2.22 -2.96
C ASP A 66 14.47 -3.14 -4.18
N LYS A 67 13.45 -3.96 -4.41
CA LYS A 67 13.35 -4.86 -5.57
C LYS A 67 11.91 -5.06 -6.04
N LEU A 68 11.78 -5.48 -7.28
CA LEU A 68 10.58 -6.03 -7.90
C LEU A 68 10.96 -7.43 -8.39
N GLU A 69 10.10 -8.42 -8.17
CA GLU A 69 10.33 -9.77 -8.68
C GLU A 69 10.32 -9.77 -10.21
N GLU A 70 11.01 -10.72 -10.86
CA GLU A 70 11.25 -10.71 -12.31
C GLU A 70 9.95 -10.63 -13.14
N ASN A 71 8.91 -11.34 -12.72
CA ASN A 71 7.56 -11.29 -13.31
C ASN A 71 6.56 -10.53 -12.43
N GLY A 72 7.07 -9.73 -11.49
CA GLY A 72 6.27 -8.91 -10.59
C GLY A 72 5.91 -7.56 -11.20
N GLY A 73 4.78 -7.01 -10.80
CA GLY A 73 4.39 -5.67 -11.22
C GLY A 73 3.30 -5.04 -10.37
N MET A 74 2.84 -3.87 -10.81
CA MET A 74 1.68 -3.20 -10.24
C MET A 74 0.78 -2.72 -11.38
N LEU A 75 -0.51 -3.00 -11.27
CA LEU A 75 -1.54 -2.59 -12.22
C LEU A 75 -2.37 -1.44 -11.62
N PHE A 76 -2.25 -0.28 -12.25
CA PHE A 76 -2.99 0.93 -11.88
C PHE A 76 -4.33 0.93 -12.62
N VAL A 77 -5.44 0.85 -11.88
CA VAL A 77 -6.80 0.76 -12.46
C VAL A 77 -7.52 2.08 -12.29
N TYR A 78 -7.90 2.70 -13.41
CA TYR A 78 -8.66 3.95 -13.43
C TYR A 78 -10.10 3.70 -13.90
N PRO A 79 -11.10 4.41 -13.33
CA PRO A 79 -12.50 4.22 -13.69
C PRO A 79 -12.86 4.77 -15.08
N ARG A 80 -12.00 5.61 -15.67
CA ARG A 80 -12.18 6.21 -17.00
C ARG A 80 -10.84 6.30 -17.71
N GLU A 81 -10.86 6.23 -19.03
CA GLU A 81 -9.69 6.51 -19.86
C GLU A 81 -9.24 7.96 -19.65
N ASN A 82 -7.95 8.15 -19.37
CA ASN A 82 -7.32 9.44 -19.16
C ASN A 82 -5.91 9.42 -19.73
N VAL A 83 -5.38 10.60 -20.04
CA VAL A 83 -3.94 10.77 -20.25
C VAL A 83 -3.27 10.74 -18.88
N LEU A 84 -2.44 9.72 -18.66
CA LEU A 84 -1.76 9.51 -17.39
C LEU A 84 -0.32 10.01 -17.49
N SER A 85 0.22 10.44 -16.35
CA SER A 85 1.63 10.78 -16.21
C SER A 85 2.15 10.16 -14.93
N PHE A 86 3.33 9.56 -15.03
CA PHE A 86 3.97 8.88 -13.92
C PHE A 86 5.28 9.58 -13.56
N TRP A 87 5.62 9.45 -12.28
CA TRP A 87 6.88 9.87 -11.71
C TRP A 87 7.54 8.68 -11.01
N MET A 88 8.80 8.82 -10.62
CA MET A 88 9.63 7.78 -10.01
C MET A 88 10.08 8.19 -8.61
N LYS A 89 9.22 8.94 -7.88
CA LYS A 89 9.60 9.54 -6.60
C LYS A 89 9.95 8.43 -5.66
N ASP A 90 11.09 8.54 -4.98
CA ASP A 90 11.54 7.56 -3.99
C ASP A 90 11.56 6.11 -4.54
N THR A 91 11.70 5.94 -5.86
CA THR A 91 11.70 4.64 -6.54
C THR A 91 13.13 4.31 -6.98
N ARG A 92 13.77 3.41 -6.25
CA ARG A 92 15.22 3.14 -6.35
C ARG A 92 15.62 2.25 -7.53
N MET A 93 14.65 1.62 -8.19
CA MET A 93 14.86 0.66 -9.27
C MET A 93 14.34 1.20 -10.61
N PRO A 94 15.03 0.97 -11.73
CA PRO A 94 14.52 1.34 -13.04
C PRO A 94 13.28 0.51 -13.37
N LEU A 95 12.28 1.15 -13.97
CA LEU A 95 10.99 0.53 -14.29
C LEU A 95 10.61 0.83 -15.74
N SER A 96 9.76 -0.02 -16.32
CA SER A 96 9.06 0.31 -17.56
C SER A 96 7.56 0.35 -17.28
N ILE A 97 6.87 1.33 -17.88
CA ILE A 97 5.44 1.56 -17.70
C ILE A 97 4.75 1.33 -19.04
N ALA A 98 3.84 0.36 -19.08
CA ALA A 98 2.97 0.13 -20.23
C ALA A 98 1.62 0.83 -20.01
N PHE A 99 1.25 1.72 -20.92
CA PHE A 99 -0.07 2.37 -20.92
C PHE A 99 -1.06 1.51 -21.69
N ILE A 100 -2.16 1.13 -21.04
CA ILE A 100 -3.14 0.16 -21.53
C ILE A 100 -4.48 0.87 -21.72
N LYS A 101 -5.11 0.67 -22.88
CA LYS A 101 -6.48 1.13 -23.17
C LYS A 101 -7.55 0.27 -22.49
N ALA A 102 -8.79 0.76 -22.44
CA ALA A 102 -9.90 0.00 -21.85
C ALA A 102 -10.17 -1.35 -22.55
N ASP A 103 -9.76 -1.49 -23.83
CA ASP A 103 -9.84 -2.74 -24.59
C ASP A 103 -8.67 -3.71 -24.34
N GLY A 104 -7.77 -3.39 -23.41
CA GLY A 104 -6.62 -4.21 -23.04
C GLY A 104 -5.39 -4.06 -23.93
N ARG A 105 -5.42 -3.19 -24.95
CA ARG A 105 -4.26 -2.97 -25.82
C ARG A 105 -3.24 -2.04 -25.18
N ILE A 106 -1.97 -2.43 -25.22
CA ILE A 106 -0.85 -1.56 -24.88
C ILE A 106 -0.66 -0.56 -26.03
N ILE A 107 -0.73 0.73 -25.71
CA ILE A 107 -0.58 1.81 -26.70
C ILE A 107 0.78 2.49 -26.63
N GLN A 108 1.48 2.38 -25.50
CA GLN A 108 2.76 3.02 -25.25
C GLN A 108 3.51 2.28 -24.15
N ILE A 109 4.84 2.22 -24.25
CA ILE A 109 5.72 1.72 -23.20
C ILE A 109 6.82 2.75 -23.00
N GLU A 110 7.02 3.17 -21.76
CA GLU A 110 8.04 4.15 -21.37
C GLU A 110 9.03 3.54 -20.38
N SER A 111 10.32 3.72 -20.62
CA SER A 111 11.37 3.33 -19.69
C SER A 111 11.72 4.49 -18.76
N MET A 112 11.56 4.28 -17.46
CA MET A 112 11.69 5.28 -16.42
C MET A 112 12.96 5.06 -15.60
N LYS A 113 13.68 6.14 -15.30
CA LYS A 113 14.89 6.11 -14.49
C LYS A 113 14.59 6.47 -13.03
N PRO A 114 15.25 5.82 -12.06
CA PRO A 114 15.21 6.21 -10.65
C PRO A 114 15.63 7.66 -10.44
N TYR A 115 15.11 8.28 -9.36
CA TYR A 115 15.62 9.56 -8.85
C TYR A 115 15.57 9.65 -7.34
#